data_AF-A0A8B6BQW9-F1
#
_entry.id   AF-A0A8B6BQW9-F1
#
_cell.length_a   1.000
_cell.length_b   1.000
_cell.length_c   1.000
_cell.angle_alpha   90.00
_cell.angle_beta   90.00
_cell.angle_gamma   90.00
#
_symmetry.space_group_name_H-M   'P 1'
#
loop_
_entity.id
_entity.type
_entity.pdbx_description
1 polymer ?
#
loop_
_entity_poly.entity_id
_entity_poly.type
_entity_poly.pdbx_seq_one_letter_code
_entity_poly.pdbx_strand_id
1 'polypeptide(L)'
;MQTKNTKRGFKFAPIPYLNVPELKADIINFSRRLRLKDQFGNKKDHDKSLVRNKSTYTPRPGKDDYLDTYIETITKFPVRPRKCKQNLTRNEKDALKSLKDNDSIVIKEADKGGTIIIMDTDFYKEKVLEQLNDEEYYEQVTNNPDKASKKRLKKLIKDYDHCLT
;
A
#
# COMPACT_ATOMS: atom_id res chain seq x y z
N MET A 1 3.87 -27.29 23.90
CA MET A 1 2.56 -27.13 23.22
C MET A 1 2.82 -27.01 21.72
N GLN A 2 2.55 -28.06 20.93
CA GLN A 2 2.96 -28.14 19.51
C GLN A 2 2.16 -27.17 18.63
N THR A 3 2.84 -26.17 18.07
CA THR A 3 2.33 -25.20 17.11
C THR A 3 2.09 -25.85 15.74
N LYS A 4 0.85 -26.32 15.49
CA LYS A 4 0.44 -26.90 14.19
C LYS A 4 0.18 -25.88 13.06
N ASN A 5 0.50 -24.59 13.24
CA ASN A 5 0.08 -23.52 12.32
C ASN A 5 1.04 -23.21 11.14
N THR A 6 2.15 -23.94 10.99
CA THR A 6 3.13 -23.72 9.90
C THR A 6 3.02 -24.70 8.72
N LYS A 7 1.96 -25.51 8.62
CA LYS A 7 1.85 -26.54 7.56
C LYS A 7 1.64 -25.99 6.14
N ARG A 8 1.15 -24.76 5.98
CA ARG A 8 0.77 -24.20 4.66
C ARG A 8 1.85 -23.33 4.02
N GLY A 9 2.92 -23.02 4.76
CA GLY A 9 4.02 -22.17 4.31
C GLY A 9 3.67 -20.68 4.18
N PHE A 10 4.70 -19.85 4.02
CA PHE A 10 4.57 -18.38 3.96
C PHE A 10 3.92 -17.86 2.68
N LYS A 11 3.85 -18.67 1.62
CA LYS A 11 3.18 -18.33 0.36
C LYS A 11 1.66 -18.54 0.42
N PHE A 12 1.13 -19.04 1.54
CA PHE A 12 -0.30 -19.24 1.69
C PHE A 12 -1.05 -17.91 1.84
N ALA A 13 -2.02 -17.67 0.97
CA ALA A 13 -2.91 -16.51 1.05
C ALA A 13 -4.31 -16.94 1.57
N PRO A 14 -4.78 -16.38 2.69
CA PRO A 14 -6.17 -16.55 3.12
C PRO A 14 -7.13 -16.03 2.06
N ILE A 15 -8.27 -16.70 1.86
CA ILE A 15 -9.35 -16.17 1.02
C ILE A 15 -9.96 -14.96 1.75
N PRO A 16 -9.89 -13.74 1.19
CA PRO A 16 -10.41 -12.55 1.85
C PRO A 16 -11.94 -12.60 1.91
N TYR A 17 -12.49 -11.89 2.89
CA TYR A 17 -13.92 -11.57 2.90
C TYR A 17 -14.21 -10.47 1.90
N LEU A 18 -15.44 -10.45 1.37
CA LEU A 18 -15.87 -9.39 0.48
C LEU A 18 -15.86 -8.04 1.20
N ASN A 19 -15.02 -7.12 0.73
CA ASN A 19 -14.98 -5.74 1.21
C ASN A 19 -15.84 -4.85 0.31
N VAL A 20 -17.12 -4.70 0.65
CA VAL A 20 -18.08 -3.91 -0.15
C VAL A 20 -17.67 -2.44 -0.28
N PRO A 21 -17.22 -1.73 0.77
CA PRO A 21 -16.71 -0.36 0.65
C PRO A 21 -15.57 -0.21 -0.36
N GLU A 22 -14.57 -1.09 -0.29
CA GLU A 22 -13.42 -1.08 -1.20
C GLU A 22 -13.85 -1.37 -2.64
N LEU A 23 -14.70 -2.37 -2.85
CA LEU A 23 -15.23 -2.68 -4.17
C LEU A 23 -16.02 -1.50 -4.77
N LYS A 24 -16.80 -0.77 -3.97
CA LYS A 24 -17.48 0.45 -4.44
C LYS A 24 -16.48 1.53 -4.86
N ALA A 25 -15.43 1.72 -4.07
CA ALA A 25 -14.35 2.65 -4.42
C ALA A 25 -13.64 2.23 -5.72
N ASP A 26 -13.43 0.93 -5.93
CA ASP A 26 -12.84 0.36 -7.14
C ASP A 26 -13.72 0.57 -8.36
N ILE A 27 -15.04 0.37 -8.25
CA ILE A 27 -16.01 0.65 -9.31
C ILE A 27 -15.95 2.14 -9.68
N ILE A 28 -15.94 3.04 -8.70
CA ILE A 28 -15.82 4.49 -8.95
C ILE A 28 -14.50 4.81 -9.68
N ASN A 29 -13.38 4.25 -9.21
CA ASN A 29 -12.08 4.45 -9.84
C ASN A 29 -11.99 3.85 -11.25
N PHE A 30 -12.66 2.74 -11.49
CA PHE A 30 -12.78 2.12 -12.81
C PHE A 30 -13.61 2.98 -13.76
N SER A 31 -14.81 3.40 -13.35
CA SER A 31 -15.67 4.31 -14.11
C SER A 31 -14.95 5.63 -14.45
N ARG A 32 -14.20 6.20 -13.50
CA ARG A 32 -13.37 7.38 -13.72
C ARG A 32 -12.30 7.13 -14.79
N ARG A 33 -11.61 5.99 -14.74
CA ARG A 33 -10.59 5.61 -15.74
C ARG A 33 -11.18 5.47 -17.13
N LEU A 34 -12.36 4.85 -17.26
CA LEU A 34 -13.05 4.75 -18.55
C LEU A 34 -13.37 6.13 -19.13
N ARG A 35 -13.93 7.03 -18.32
CA ARG A 35 -14.24 8.40 -18.75
C ARG A 35 -12.99 9.20 -19.13
N LEU A 36 -11.91 9.05 -18.38
CA LEU A 36 -10.64 9.69 -18.74
C LEU A 36 -10.11 9.17 -20.07
N LYS A 37 -10.23 7.87 -20.32
CA LYS A 37 -9.82 7.26 -21.59
C LYS A 37 -10.70 7.75 -22.74
N ASP A 38 -12.00 7.90 -22.56
CA ASP A 38 -12.88 8.48 -23.57
C ASP A 38 -12.55 9.97 -23.86
N GLN A 39 -12.28 10.78 -22.82
CA GLN A 39 -12.02 12.20 -23.00
C GLN A 39 -10.63 12.51 -23.59
N PHE A 40 -9.61 11.73 -23.22
CA PHE A 40 -8.20 12.02 -23.53
C PHE A 40 -7.50 10.94 -24.35
N GLY A 41 -8.11 9.77 -24.57
CA GLY A 41 -7.43 8.60 -25.15
C GLY A 41 -6.84 8.81 -26.54
N ASN A 42 -7.38 9.76 -27.31
CA ASN A 42 -6.91 10.12 -28.66
C ASN A 42 -6.17 11.47 -28.69
N LYS A 43 -5.99 12.13 -27.55
CA LYS A 43 -5.32 13.43 -27.46
C LYS A 43 -3.84 13.22 -27.15
N LYS A 44 -2.98 13.99 -27.82
CA LYS A 44 -1.57 14.06 -27.43
C LYS A 44 -1.45 14.84 -26.13
N ASP A 45 -0.59 14.35 -25.26
CA ASP A 45 -0.24 15.06 -24.05
C ASP A 45 0.73 16.19 -24.40
N HIS A 46 0.32 17.42 -24.10
CA HIS A 46 1.11 18.62 -24.34
C HIS A 46 1.74 19.18 -23.07
N ASP A 47 1.48 18.54 -21.92
CA ASP A 47 2.04 18.96 -20.64
C ASP A 47 3.50 18.47 -20.52
N LYS A 48 4.41 19.44 -20.41
CA LYS A 48 5.86 19.21 -20.29
C LYS A 48 6.32 18.97 -18.85
N SER A 49 5.39 18.91 -17.90
CA SER A 49 5.73 18.75 -16.48
C SER A 49 6.44 17.42 -16.22
N LEU A 50 7.59 17.47 -15.55
CA LEU A 50 8.44 16.31 -15.29
C LEU A 50 7.85 15.37 -14.23
N VAL A 51 7.09 15.94 -13.29
CA VAL A 51 6.43 15.24 -12.20
C VAL A 51 5.02 15.78 -12.10
N ARG A 52 4.05 14.87 -11.93
CA ARG A 52 2.64 15.23 -11.81
C ARG A 52 1.99 14.64 -10.58
N ASN A 53 1.25 15.50 -9.88
CA ASN A 53 0.36 15.07 -8.81
C ASN A 53 -0.77 14.20 -9.35
N LYS A 54 -1.25 13.25 -8.53
CA LYS A 54 -2.40 12.43 -8.88
C LYS A 54 -3.62 13.33 -9.04
N SER A 55 -4.17 13.38 -10.25
CA SER A 55 -5.37 14.17 -10.54
C SER A 55 -6.62 13.59 -9.85
N THR A 56 -7.38 14.45 -9.17
CA THR A 56 -8.72 14.17 -8.64
C THR A 56 -9.82 14.43 -9.68
N TYR A 57 -9.46 14.89 -10.88
CA TYR A 57 -10.41 15.19 -11.94
C TYR A 57 -11.19 13.94 -12.37
N THR A 58 -12.52 14.12 -12.47
CA THR A 58 -13.46 13.13 -12.96
C THR A 58 -14.30 13.78 -14.07
N PRO A 59 -14.26 13.25 -15.30
CA PRO A 59 -15.04 13.81 -16.40
C PRO A 59 -16.55 13.74 -16.15
N ARG A 60 -17.26 14.72 -16.68
CA ARG A 60 -18.73 14.74 -16.65
C ARG A 60 -19.31 13.68 -17.61
N PRO A 61 -20.48 13.10 -17.29
CA PRO A 61 -21.25 12.30 -18.24
C PRO A 61 -21.74 13.14 -19.44
N GLY A 62 -22.16 12.47 -20.51
CA GLY A 62 -22.87 13.06 -21.66
C GLY A 62 -22.05 13.16 -22.94
N LYS A 63 -20.86 12.56 -23.01
CA LYS A 63 -20.06 12.49 -24.24
C LYS A 63 -20.35 11.24 -25.06
N ASP A 64 -20.61 10.12 -24.39
CA ASP A 64 -20.94 8.83 -24.99
C ASP A 64 -22.03 8.14 -24.15
N ASP A 65 -23.24 8.08 -24.70
CA ASP A 65 -24.41 7.50 -24.05
C ASP A 65 -24.25 6.00 -23.78
N TYR A 66 -23.52 5.28 -24.63
CA TYR A 66 -23.25 3.86 -24.42
C TYR A 66 -22.32 3.65 -23.24
N LEU A 67 -21.29 4.49 -23.12
CA LEU A 67 -20.37 4.45 -21.99
C LEU A 67 -21.07 4.80 -20.68
N ASP A 68 -21.91 5.84 -20.67
CA ASP A 68 -22.65 6.22 -19.47
C ASP A 68 -23.67 5.14 -19.07
N THR A 69 -24.37 4.55 -20.05
CA THR A 69 -25.24 3.39 -19.80
C THR A 69 -24.45 2.23 -19.19
N TYR A 70 -23.28 1.90 -19.75
CA TYR A 70 -22.42 0.85 -19.22
C TYR A 70 -21.99 1.16 -17.77
N ILE A 71 -21.50 2.37 -17.50
CA ILE A 71 -21.09 2.80 -16.15
C ILE A 71 -22.25 2.71 -15.16
N GLU A 72 -23.46 3.12 -15.55
CA GLU A 72 -24.64 2.98 -14.72
C GLU A 72 -24.98 1.53 -14.42
N THR A 73 -24.94 0.66 -15.43
CA THR A 73 -25.25 -0.77 -15.25
C THR A 73 -24.28 -1.44 -14.28
N ILE A 74 -22.97 -1.20 -14.40
CA ILE A 74 -21.97 -1.79 -13.50
C ILE A 74 -22.08 -1.22 -12.08
N THR A 75 -22.43 0.06 -11.94
CA THR A 75 -22.57 0.73 -10.64
C THR A 75 -23.79 0.22 -9.88
N LYS A 76 -24.88 -0.07 -10.61
CA LYS A 76 -26.12 -0.64 -10.08
C LYS A 76 -26.08 -2.17 -9.98
N PHE A 77 -25.04 -2.82 -10.51
CA PHE A 77 -24.96 -4.28 -10.54
C PHE A 77 -24.90 -4.86 -9.12
N PRO A 78 -25.75 -5.84 -8.78
CA PRO A 78 -25.77 -6.40 -7.44
C PRO A 78 -24.47 -7.15 -7.15
N VAL A 79 -23.67 -6.63 -6.22
CA VAL A 79 -22.51 -7.34 -5.69
C VAL A 79 -23.01 -8.47 -4.80
N ARG A 80 -22.98 -9.69 -5.34
CA ARG A 80 -23.23 -10.89 -4.56
C ARG A 80 -21.88 -11.47 -4.14
N PRO A 81 -21.64 -11.69 -2.83
CA PRO A 81 -20.45 -12.43 -2.42
C PRO A 81 -20.50 -13.80 -3.09
N ARG A 82 -19.50 -14.10 -3.92
CA ARG A 82 -19.31 -15.48 -4.36
C ARG A 82 -19.14 -16.32 -3.11
N LYS A 83 -19.94 -17.40 -2.99
CA LYS A 83 -19.78 -18.38 -1.92
C LYS A 83 -18.46 -19.12 -2.15
N CYS A 84 -17.35 -18.54 -1.71
CA CYS A 84 -16.06 -19.19 -1.71
C CYS A 84 -15.90 -19.94 -0.39
N LYS A 85 -15.59 -21.23 -0.47
CA LYS A 85 -15.24 -22.02 0.71
C LYS A 85 -13.99 -21.39 1.33
N GLN A 86 -14.12 -20.95 2.57
CA GLN A 86 -13.00 -20.40 3.33
C GLN A 86 -11.90 -21.44 3.43
N ASN A 87 -10.67 -21.05 3.11
CA ASN A 87 -9.53 -21.95 3.21
C ASN A 87 -8.97 -22.03 4.64
N LEU A 88 -9.35 -21.12 5.54
CA LEU A 88 -8.99 -21.17 6.96
C LEU A 88 -10.16 -21.64 7.84
N THR A 89 -9.84 -22.52 8.79
CA THR A 89 -10.73 -22.91 9.89
C THR A 89 -10.86 -21.78 10.91
N ARG A 90 -11.87 -21.87 11.79
CA ARG A 90 -12.07 -20.90 12.88
C ARG A 90 -10.85 -20.84 13.80
N ASN A 91 -10.32 -21.99 14.21
CA ASN A 91 -9.15 -22.06 15.09
C ASN A 91 -7.89 -21.47 14.45
N GLU A 92 -7.67 -21.68 13.14
CA GLU A 92 -6.55 -21.04 12.43
C GLU A 92 -6.72 -19.51 12.39
N LYS A 93 -7.94 -19.00 12.19
CA LYS A 93 -8.21 -17.56 12.21
C LYS A 93 -8.00 -16.94 13.59
N ASP A 94 -8.53 -17.59 14.62
CA ASP A 94 -8.38 -17.15 16.00
C ASP A 94 -6.90 -17.16 16.40
N ALA A 95 -6.14 -18.18 16.01
CA ALA A 95 -4.70 -18.22 16.26
C ALA A 95 -3.91 -17.16 15.49
N LEU A 96 -4.26 -16.86 14.23
CA LEU A 96 -3.65 -15.75 13.48
C LEU A 96 -3.96 -14.40 14.12
N LYS A 97 -5.19 -14.22 14.63
CA LYS A 97 -5.58 -13.01 15.35
C LYS A 97 -4.80 -12.87 16.66
N SER A 98 -4.75 -13.93 17.47
CA SER A 98 -3.95 -13.94 18.70
C SER A 98 -2.47 -13.69 18.43
N LEU A 99 -1.92 -14.21 17.33
CA LEU A 99 -0.53 -13.95 16.94
C LEU A 99 -0.31 -12.49 16.53
N LYS A 100 -1.25 -11.91 15.77
CA LYS A 100 -1.20 -10.51 15.32
C LYS A 100 -1.32 -9.54 16.49
N ASP A 101 -2.20 -9.84 17.44
CA ASP A 101 -2.53 -8.98 18.58
C ASP A 101 -1.58 -9.22 19.78
N ASN A 102 -0.50 -10.01 19.61
CA ASN A 102 0.46 -10.28 20.66
C ASN A 102 1.61 -9.26 20.66
N ASP A 103 1.53 -8.27 21.54
CA ASP A 103 2.54 -7.21 21.67
C ASP A 103 3.86 -7.66 22.33
N SER A 104 3.91 -8.87 22.91
CA SER A 104 5.14 -9.43 23.51
C SER A 104 6.14 -9.95 22.48
N ILE A 105 5.75 -10.02 21.20
CA ILE A 105 6.63 -10.50 20.13
C ILE A 105 6.74 -9.49 18.98
N VAL A 106 7.90 -9.46 18.36
CA VAL A 106 8.18 -8.73 17.13
C VAL A 106 8.41 -9.73 16.00
N ILE A 107 7.65 -9.59 14.92
CA ILE A 107 7.78 -10.40 13.70
C ILE A 107 8.34 -9.50 12.59
N LYS A 108 9.51 -9.83 12.06
CA LYS A 108 10.20 -9.06 11.00
C LYS A 108 10.75 -9.97 9.92
N GLU A 109 10.86 -9.45 8.70
CA GLU A 109 11.63 -10.10 7.64
C GLU A 109 13.12 -10.05 8.00
N ALA A 110 13.83 -11.16 7.75
CA ALA A 110 15.28 -11.21 7.91
C ALA A 110 15.95 -10.39 6.80
N ASP A 111 17.05 -9.72 7.14
CA ASP A 111 17.83 -8.92 6.19
C ASP A 111 18.38 -9.75 5.01
N LYS A 112 18.75 -11.01 5.27
CA LYS A 112 19.32 -11.93 4.27
C LYS A 112 18.49 -13.21 4.15
N GLY A 113 17.95 -13.42 2.96
CA GLY A 113 17.09 -14.56 2.64
C GLY A 113 15.69 -14.36 3.23
N GLY A 114 14.64 -14.60 2.44
CA GLY A 114 13.23 -14.32 2.77
C GLY A 114 12.64 -15.17 3.92
N THR A 115 13.36 -15.26 5.02
CA THR A 115 13.02 -15.88 6.29
C THR A 115 12.40 -14.81 7.20
N ILE A 116 11.61 -15.26 8.17
CA ILE A 116 10.98 -14.39 9.17
C ILE A 116 11.65 -14.65 10.51
N ILE A 117 11.98 -13.57 11.21
CA ILE A 117 12.50 -13.60 12.57
C ILE A 117 11.37 -13.26 13.53
N ILE A 118 11.26 -14.04 14.61
CA ILE A 118 10.35 -13.80 15.72
C ILE A 118 11.21 -13.59 16.96
N MET A 119 11.05 -12.45 17.62
CA MET A 119 11.80 -12.09 18.83
C MET A 119 10.84 -11.64 19.92
N ASP A 120 11.26 -11.78 21.16
CA ASP A 120 10.65 -11.06 22.27
C ASP A 120 10.79 -9.54 22.06
N THR A 121 9.73 -8.80 22.36
CA THR A 121 9.67 -7.36 22.12
C THR A 121 10.68 -6.58 22.95
N ASP A 122 10.92 -6.96 24.20
CA ASP A 122 11.82 -6.21 25.08
C ASP A 122 13.28 -6.53 24.75
N PHE A 123 13.59 -7.80 24.45
CA PHE A 123 14.89 -8.18 23.90
C PHE A 123 15.20 -7.45 22.59
N TYR A 124 14.22 -7.33 21.68
CA TYR A 124 14.40 -6.59 20.44
C TYR A 124 14.73 -5.11 20.70
N LYS A 125 14.02 -4.45 21.62
CA LYS A 125 14.29 -3.05 21.98
C LYS A 125 15.68 -2.89 22.60
N GLU A 126 16.06 -3.79 23.50
CA GLU A 126 17.38 -3.78 24.14
C GLU A 126 18.48 -3.87 23.09
N LYS A 127 18.40 -4.80 22.13
CA LYS A 127 19.38 -4.94 21.05
C LYS A 127 19.45 -3.74 20.12
N VAL A 128 18.31 -3.11 19.83
CA VAL A 128 18.29 -1.86 19.06
C VAL A 128 19.01 -0.75 19.82
N LEU A 129 18.78 -0.61 21.13
CA LEU A 129 19.44 0.41 21.94
C LEU A 129 20.94 0.13 22.10
N GLU A 130 21.34 -1.13 22.29
CA GLU A 130 22.75 -1.54 22.33
C GLU A 130 23.48 -1.11 21.05
N GLN A 131 22.89 -1.38 19.87
CA GLN A 131 23.46 -0.96 18.59
C GLN A 131 23.49 0.56 18.40
N LEU A 132 22.44 1.27 18.82
CA LEU A 132 22.37 2.73 18.65
C LEU A 132 23.34 3.47 19.58
N ASN A 133 23.70 2.87 20.72
CA ASN A 133 24.65 3.43 21.68
C ASN A 133 26.08 2.92 21.45
N ASP A 134 26.32 2.16 20.39
CA ASP A 134 27.63 1.65 20.03
C ASP A 134 28.47 2.77 19.39
N GLU A 135 29.30 3.42 20.21
CA GLU A 135 30.21 4.49 19.80
C GLU A 135 31.45 3.99 19.02
N GLU A 136 31.68 2.66 18.94
CA GLU A 136 32.76 2.10 18.12
C GLU A 136 32.40 2.15 16.63
N TYR A 137 31.14 1.88 16.30
CA TYR A 137 30.66 1.81 14.91
C TYR A 137 29.74 2.98 14.49
N TYR A 138 29.09 3.66 15.43
CA TYR A 138 28.16 4.75 15.15
C TYR A 138 28.54 6.03 15.91
N GLU A 139 28.30 7.19 15.28
CA GLU A 139 28.49 8.50 15.91
C GLU A 139 27.16 9.28 15.88
N GLN A 140 26.82 9.92 17.00
CA GLN A 140 25.64 10.77 17.05
C GLN A 140 25.86 12.05 16.25
N VAL A 141 25.08 12.22 15.19
CA VAL A 141 25.21 13.38 14.31
C VAL A 141 24.51 14.62 14.91
N THR A 142 25.29 15.62 15.32
CA THR A 142 24.77 16.88 15.91
C THR A 142 24.06 17.79 14.90
N ASN A 143 24.42 17.69 13.62
CA ASN A 143 23.85 18.49 12.54
C ASN A 143 23.53 17.61 11.35
N ASN A 144 22.29 17.66 10.86
CA ASN A 144 21.88 16.87 9.69
C ASN A 144 22.85 17.09 8.51
N PRO A 145 23.62 16.07 8.09
CA PRO A 145 24.66 16.21 7.07
C PRO A 145 24.03 16.51 5.70
N ASP A 146 22.78 16.09 5.51
CA ASP A 146 22.00 16.35 4.31
C ASP A 146 21.43 17.77 4.28
N LYS A 147 21.67 18.63 5.27
CA LYS A 147 21.11 20.00 5.29
C LYS A 147 21.54 20.78 4.05
N ALA A 148 22.80 20.63 3.62
CA ALA A 148 23.29 21.23 2.38
C ALA A 148 22.62 20.62 1.14
N SER A 149 22.52 19.29 1.07
CA SER A 149 21.87 18.56 -0.03
C SER A 149 20.38 18.91 -0.14
N LYS A 150 19.65 18.94 0.97
CA LYS A 150 18.25 19.37 1.06
C LYS A 150 18.08 20.83 0.65
N LYS A 151 19.00 21.72 1.02
CA LYS A 151 18.98 23.13 0.59
C LYS A 151 19.18 23.25 -0.92
N ARG A 152 20.14 22.50 -1.49
CA ARG A 152 20.35 22.44 -2.94
C ARG A 152 19.13 21.86 -3.67
N LEU A 153 18.54 20.79 -3.14
CA LEU A 153 17.33 20.19 -3.68
C LEU A 153 16.15 21.16 -3.65
N LYS A 154 15.93 21.87 -2.53
CA LYS A 154 14.89 22.91 -2.44
C LYS A 154 15.11 24.05 -3.43
N LYS A 155 16.36 24.46 -3.64
CA LYS A 155 16.71 25.47 -4.65
C LYS A 155 16.37 24.95 -6.05
N LEU A 156 16.76 23.72 -6.37
CA LEU A 156 16.46 23.08 -7.64
C LEU A 156 14.94 22.98 -7.88
N ILE A 157 14.18 22.54 -6.87
CA ILE A 157 12.71 22.49 -6.95
C ILE A 157 12.15 23.89 -7.26
N LYS A 158 12.65 24.94 -6.60
CA LYS A 158 12.22 26.32 -6.86
C LYS A 158 12.58 26.80 -8.28
N ASP A 159 13.79 26.48 -8.75
CA ASP A 159 14.26 26.89 -10.08
C ASP A 159 13.44 26.21 -11.19
N TYR A 160 12.98 24.99 -10.95
CA TYR A 160 12.15 24.19 -11.88
C TYR A 160 10.65 24.18 -11.52
N ASP A 161 10.18 25.07 -10.66
CA ASP A 161 8.78 25.13 -10.19
C ASP A 161 7.81 25.27 -11.36
N HIS A 162 8.20 26.00 -12.41
CA HIS A 162 7.42 26.18 -13.64
C HIS A 162 7.14 24.89 -14.44
N CYS A 163 7.88 23.80 -14.17
CA CYS A 163 7.68 22.49 -14.80
C CYS A 163 7.45 21.36 -13.79
N LEU A 164 7.22 21.70 -12.53
CA LEU A 164 6.73 20.82 -11.49
C LEU A 164 5.24 21.15 -11.28
N THR A 165 4.39 20.14 -11.13
CA THR A 165 2.95 20.33 -10.88
C THR A 165 2.54 19.85 -9.51
#